data_AF-A0A3P8VTU6-F1
#
_entry.id   AF-A0A3P8VTU6-F1
#
_cell.length_a   1.000
_cell.length_b   1.000
_cell.length_c   1.000
_cell.angle_alpha   90.00
_cell.angle_beta   90.00
_cell.angle_gamma   90.00
#
_symmetry.space_group_name_H-M   'P 1'
#
loop_
_entity.id
_entity.type
_entity.pdbx_description
1 polymer ?
#
loop_
_entity_poly.entity_id
_entity_poly.type
_entity_poly.pdbx_seq_one_letter_code
_entity_poly.pdbx_strand_id
1 'polypeptide(L)'
;MEMRDLLWIGVAVILLVDVDVWGQDPGTYHLTTSMNSSTDGDSGPSSPRSQQIKNVVVQNVTVNLGSDVNLTCGEKNWSETLYVLWKINLKHRSCDITREQDSPTVDKCNDRKQLLNATGSTSYLRVPHVSLDDVGIYTCESAFNGGNNKHVFNVTVTVPPEPSAWLEHRSNKMVAVCRAERGKPAANISWSFDTVSPSVDYHDTSDGFISVVSSLELAEDTNIENLICVITHPYWVKGVVLVPEVKKGYFFWLFICIGVIVGVILVVFAFFVQRKIMLTRRANTCDTSLSKFPSTEYVEEVEPYASYVQRVNSIYN
;
A
#
# COMPACT_ATOMS: atom_id res chain seq x y z
N MET A 1 -1.03 -4.77 18.99
CA MET A 1 -2.29 -5.52 18.98
C MET A 1 -3.24 -4.69 18.13
N GLU A 2 -3.33 -5.01 16.84
CA GLU A 2 -3.94 -4.13 15.84
C GLU A 2 -5.47 -4.28 15.80
N MET A 3 -6.15 -3.15 15.58
CA MET A 3 -7.61 -2.96 15.63
C MET A 3 -8.40 -3.73 14.55
N ARG A 4 -7.73 -4.57 13.75
CA ARG A 4 -8.38 -5.45 12.78
C ARG A 4 -8.88 -6.76 13.42
N ASP A 5 -8.29 -7.17 14.54
CA ASP A 5 -8.64 -8.43 15.21
C ASP A 5 -9.84 -8.29 16.16
N LEU A 6 -10.15 -7.09 16.67
CA LEU A 6 -11.28 -6.88 17.60
C LEU A 6 -12.65 -6.80 16.91
N LEU A 7 -12.68 -6.54 15.59
CA LEU A 7 -13.92 -6.44 14.80
C LEU A 7 -14.44 -7.81 14.32
N TRP A 8 -13.60 -8.85 14.34
CA TRP A 8 -13.99 -10.22 14.01
C TRP A 8 -14.39 -11.07 15.22
N ILE A 9 -13.94 -10.69 16.44
CA ILE A 9 -14.24 -11.43 17.67
C ILE A 9 -15.73 -11.30 18.08
N GLY A 10 -16.43 -10.24 17.65
CA GLY A 10 -17.86 -10.03 17.94
C GLY A 10 -18.85 -10.77 17.05
N VAL A 11 -18.42 -11.33 15.91
CA VAL A 11 -19.29 -12.01 14.92
C VAL A 11 -19.08 -13.53 14.91
N ALA A 12 -17.98 -14.02 15.47
CA ALA A 12 -17.64 -15.45 15.47
C ALA A 12 -18.23 -16.28 16.64
N VAL A 13 -19.07 -15.70 17.51
CA VAL A 13 -19.57 -16.37 18.73
C VAL A 13 -20.92 -17.09 18.52
N ILE A 14 -21.49 -17.13 17.31
CA ILE A 14 -22.82 -17.74 17.05
C ILE A 14 -22.78 -19.06 16.24
N LEU A 15 -21.62 -19.56 15.80
CA LEU A 15 -21.56 -20.80 15.00
C LEU A 15 -20.44 -21.74 15.43
N LEU A 16 -20.59 -22.43 16.56
CA LEU A 16 -19.86 -23.67 16.86
C LEU A 16 -20.76 -24.60 17.69
N VAL A 17 -21.40 -25.55 17.02
CA VAL A 17 -21.95 -26.78 17.61
C VAL A 17 -21.64 -27.94 16.65
N ASP A 18 -21.04 -28.99 17.23
CA ASP A 18 -20.77 -30.38 16.77
C ASP A 18 -19.72 -30.60 15.65
N VAL A 19 -18.49 -31.10 15.93
CA VAL A 19 -17.98 -32.39 16.47
C VAL A 19 -17.63 -33.41 15.37
N ASP A 20 -16.31 -33.67 15.28
CA ASP A 20 -15.50 -34.84 14.93
C ASP A 20 -15.98 -35.93 13.95
N VAL A 21 -15.03 -36.44 13.13
CA VAL A 21 -14.54 -37.84 13.23
C VAL A 21 -13.37 -38.10 12.23
N TRP A 22 -12.43 -38.92 12.71
CA TRP A 22 -11.14 -39.35 12.15
C TRP A 22 -11.19 -40.18 10.85
N GLY A 23 -10.03 -40.28 10.18
CA GLY A 23 -9.76 -41.37 9.22
C GLY A 23 -8.38 -41.36 8.53
N GLN A 24 -7.38 -41.92 9.21
CA GLN A 24 -6.20 -42.71 8.75
C GLN A 24 -5.58 -42.57 7.33
N ASP A 25 -4.27 -42.27 7.30
CA ASP A 25 -3.24 -42.58 6.26
C ASP A 25 -2.95 -44.10 6.15
N PRO A 26 -2.11 -44.66 5.22
CA PRO A 26 -1.09 -44.04 4.36
C PRO A 26 -0.94 -44.58 2.90
N GLY A 27 -0.11 -43.90 2.08
CA GLY A 27 0.35 -44.41 0.79
C GLY A 27 1.59 -43.69 0.25
N THR A 28 2.76 -44.22 0.59
CA THR A 28 4.11 -43.78 0.19
C THR A 28 4.45 -44.13 -1.26
N TYR A 29 4.98 -43.19 -2.05
CA TYR A 29 5.91 -43.50 -3.14
C TYR A 29 6.98 -42.40 -3.24
N HIS A 30 8.23 -42.79 -2.95
CA HIS A 30 9.44 -42.07 -3.28
C HIS A 30 9.76 -42.24 -4.77
N LEU A 31 10.24 -41.19 -5.42
CA LEU A 31 11.14 -41.32 -6.57
C LEU A 31 12.18 -40.20 -6.54
N THR A 32 13.33 -40.56 -5.99
CA THR A 32 14.61 -39.87 -6.10
C THR A 32 15.22 -40.26 -7.44
N THR A 33 15.62 -39.30 -8.27
CA THR A 33 16.60 -39.55 -9.33
C THR A 33 17.61 -38.42 -9.37
N SER A 34 18.73 -38.65 -8.69
CA SER A 34 20.02 -38.03 -8.99
C SER A 34 20.59 -38.65 -10.25
N MET A 35 21.16 -37.86 -11.16
CA MET A 35 22.13 -38.37 -12.14
C MET A 35 23.34 -37.45 -12.21
N ASN A 36 24.49 -38.10 -12.02
CA ASN A 36 25.83 -37.56 -11.88
C ASN A 36 26.43 -37.07 -13.19
N SER A 37 27.45 -36.24 -13.01
CA SER A 37 28.53 -35.94 -13.94
C SER A 37 29.21 -37.17 -14.55
N SER A 38 29.54 -37.07 -15.83
CA SER A 38 30.75 -37.68 -16.38
C SER A 38 31.24 -36.86 -17.57
N THR A 39 32.45 -36.32 -17.40
CA THR A 39 33.34 -35.86 -18.45
C THR A 39 33.80 -37.03 -19.31
N ASP A 40 33.77 -36.87 -20.62
CA ASP A 40 34.67 -37.62 -21.49
C ASP A 40 35.01 -36.76 -22.72
N GLY A 41 36.29 -36.70 -23.06
CA GLY A 41 36.81 -35.97 -24.20
C GLY A 41 37.03 -36.92 -25.38
N ASP A 42 36.65 -36.50 -26.58
CA ASP A 42 37.28 -36.97 -27.80
C ASP A 42 37.10 -35.95 -28.95
N SER A 43 37.80 -36.20 -30.04
CA SER A 43 38.52 -35.23 -30.85
C SER A 43 37.97 -35.05 -32.28
N GLY A 44 37.68 -33.79 -32.66
CA GLY A 44 37.52 -33.28 -34.05
C GLY A 44 36.37 -33.85 -34.91
N PRO A 45 35.96 -33.21 -36.04
CA PRO A 45 36.64 -32.18 -36.82
C PRO A 45 35.81 -30.91 -37.19
N SER A 46 36.53 -29.85 -37.55
CA SER A 46 36.13 -28.69 -38.38
C SER A 46 34.82 -27.96 -38.07
N SER A 47 34.89 -26.97 -37.17
CA SER A 47 33.87 -25.93 -37.03
C SER A 47 34.07 -24.82 -38.09
N PRO A 48 32.99 -24.32 -38.73
CA PRO A 48 33.08 -23.14 -39.58
C PRO A 48 33.45 -21.93 -38.73
N ARG A 49 34.43 -21.16 -39.21
CA ARG A 49 35.00 -19.95 -38.61
C ARG A 49 33.92 -19.06 -37.97
N SER A 50 33.73 -19.20 -36.65
CA SER A 50 32.98 -18.25 -35.85
C SER A 50 33.67 -16.90 -36.02
N GLN A 51 33.01 -15.99 -36.73
CA GLN A 51 33.44 -14.60 -36.78
C GLN A 51 33.29 -14.06 -35.35
N GLN A 52 34.39 -14.11 -34.58
CA GLN A 52 34.45 -13.58 -33.22
C GLN A 52 33.90 -12.15 -33.21
N ILE A 53 32.84 -11.93 -32.44
CA ILE A 53 32.30 -10.60 -32.21
C ILE A 53 33.33 -9.81 -31.42
N LYS A 54 33.99 -8.85 -32.07
CA LYS A 54 35.18 -8.20 -31.50
C LYS A 54 34.86 -7.23 -30.36
N ASN A 55 33.62 -6.74 -30.28
CA ASN A 55 33.21 -5.75 -29.28
C ASN A 55 31.89 -6.19 -28.61
N VAL A 56 31.96 -6.74 -27.40
CA VAL A 56 30.80 -6.96 -26.53
C VAL A 56 30.79 -5.89 -25.44
N VAL A 57 29.81 -5.00 -25.47
CA VAL A 57 29.62 -3.95 -24.45
C VAL A 57 28.42 -4.31 -23.59
N VAL A 58 28.57 -4.27 -22.27
CA VAL A 58 27.47 -4.50 -21.31
C VAL A 58 27.17 -3.19 -20.59
N GLN A 59 25.89 -2.79 -20.56
CA GLN A 59 25.44 -1.55 -19.95
C GLN A 59 24.21 -1.79 -19.05
N ASN A 60 24.24 -1.27 -17.84
CA ASN A 60 23.06 -1.24 -16.97
C ASN A 60 22.31 0.08 -17.20
N VAL A 61 21.01 -0.01 -17.50
CA VAL A 61 20.16 1.14 -17.81
C VAL A 61 19.00 1.16 -16.82
N THR A 62 18.88 2.24 -16.06
CA THR A 62 17.79 2.44 -15.10
C THR A 62 16.87 3.53 -15.64
N VAL A 63 15.59 3.21 -15.78
CA VAL A 63 14.61 4.09 -16.43
C VAL A 63 13.46 4.40 -15.48
N ASN A 64 13.00 5.64 -15.45
CA ASN A 64 11.82 6.01 -14.65
C ASN A 64 10.58 5.30 -15.21
N LEU A 65 9.78 4.68 -14.35
CA LEU A 65 8.54 4.03 -14.77
C LEU A 65 7.65 5.04 -15.52
N GLY A 66 7.13 4.64 -16.69
CA GLY A 66 6.28 5.46 -17.55
C GLY A 66 7.02 6.41 -18.50
N SER A 67 8.35 6.56 -18.37
CA SER A 67 9.18 7.34 -19.30
C SER A 67 9.63 6.52 -20.52
N ASP A 68 10.19 7.19 -21.52
CA ASP A 68 10.73 6.57 -22.72
C ASP A 68 12.24 6.33 -22.59
N VAL A 69 12.74 5.26 -23.19
CA VAL A 69 14.19 4.99 -23.30
C VAL A 69 14.59 4.65 -24.72
N ASN A 70 15.76 5.13 -25.14
CA ASN A 70 16.39 4.81 -26.42
C ASN A 70 17.69 4.03 -26.17
N LEU A 71 17.75 2.80 -26.72
CA LEU A 71 18.92 1.93 -26.61
C LEU A 71 19.68 1.95 -27.94
N THR A 72 20.86 2.55 -27.98
CA THR A 72 21.62 2.75 -29.22
C THR A 72 22.56 1.59 -29.50
N CYS A 73 22.47 1.01 -30.70
CA CYS A 73 23.30 -0.12 -31.09
C CYS A 73 24.64 0.31 -31.71
N GLY A 74 25.58 0.69 -30.84
CA GLY A 74 26.90 1.15 -31.25
C GLY A 74 26.92 2.49 -31.98
N GLU A 75 28.10 2.90 -32.42
CA GLU A 75 28.35 4.25 -32.97
C GLU A 75 28.29 4.30 -34.50
N LYS A 76 27.99 3.18 -35.16
CA LYS A 76 28.01 3.09 -36.63
C LYS A 76 26.72 3.60 -37.25
N ASN A 77 26.88 4.41 -38.29
CA ASN A 77 25.78 4.97 -39.06
C ASN A 77 25.01 3.88 -39.79
N TRP A 78 23.71 4.10 -39.98
CA TRP A 78 22.84 3.17 -40.69
C TRP A 78 23.31 2.89 -42.12
N SER A 79 23.88 3.88 -42.81
CA SER A 79 24.40 3.73 -44.19
C SER A 79 25.53 2.71 -44.32
N GLU A 80 26.28 2.46 -43.24
CA GLU A 80 27.39 1.50 -43.21
C GLU A 80 26.94 0.14 -42.64
N THR A 81 25.75 0.07 -42.06
CA THR A 81 25.21 -1.09 -41.34
C THR A 81 24.49 -2.03 -42.30
N LEU A 82 24.95 -3.28 -42.36
CA LEU A 82 24.37 -4.34 -43.17
C LEU A 82 23.09 -4.89 -42.53
N TYR A 83 23.14 -5.15 -41.22
CA TYR A 83 21.96 -5.53 -40.44
C TYR A 83 22.09 -5.14 -38.98
N VAL A 84 20.94 -5.02 -38.32
CA VAL A 84 20.79 -4.91 -36.87
C VAL A 84 19.75 -5.91 -36.38
N LEU A 85 20.09 -6.63 -35.33
CA LEU A 85 19.24 -7.63 -34.68
C LEU A 85 19.15 -7.30 -33.19
N TRP A 86 17.93 -7.08 -32.72
CA TRP A 86 17.61 -6.95 -31.30
C TRP A 86 17.00 -8.24 -30.81
N LYS A 87 17.67 -8.91 -29.87
CA LYS A 87 17.13 -10.04 -29.10
C LYS A 87 16.71 -9.51 -27.74
N ILE A 88 15.41 -9.55 -27.46
CA ILE A 88 14.80 -8.99 -26.25
C ILE A 88 14.34 -10.15 -25.38
N ASN A 89 14.91 -10.26 -24.19
CA ASN A 89 14.59 -11.30 -23.21
C ASN A 89 14.05 -10.62 -21.95
N LEU A 90 12.73 -10.70 -21.78
CA LEU A 90 11.98 -10.15 -20.66
C LEU A 90 11.58 -11.28 -19.71
N LYS A 91 11.13 -10.94 -18.50
CA LYS A 91 10.80 -11.92 -17.45
C LYS A 91 9.89 -13.07 -17.90
N HIS A 92 8.90 -12.78 -18.75
CA HIS A 92 7.88 -13.74 -19.18
C HIS A 92 7.75 -13.88 -20.70
N ARG A 93 8.62 -13.22 -21.48
CA ARG A 93 8.56 -13.26 -22.95
C ARG A 93 9.93 -12.98 -23.55
N SER A 94 10.20 -13.62 -24.68
CA SER A 94 11.37 -13.34 -25.51
C SER A 94 10.91 -13.09 -26.94
N CYS A 95 11.51 -12.10 -27.60
CA CYS A 95 11.18 -11.75 -28.98
C CYS A 95 12.37 -11.07 -29.66
N ASP A 96 12.31 -10.93 -30.98
CA ASP A 96 13.35 -10.31 -31.77
C ASP A 96 12.81 -9.31 -32.79
N ILE A 97 13.57 -8.23 -33.00
CA ILE A 97 13.33 -7.20 -34.02
C ILE A 97 14.58 -7.12 -34.88
N THR A 98 14.41 -7.35 -36.18
CA THR A 98 15.52 -7.37 -37.13
C THR A 98 15.29 -6.35 -38.24
N ARG A 99 16.35 -5.66 -38.63
CA ARG A 99 16.35 -4.83 -39.82
C ARG A 99 17.64 -5.06 -40.59
N GLU A 100 17.50 -5.49 -41.82
CA GLU A 100 18.57 -5.53 -42.81
C GLU A 100 18.53 -4.26 -43.68
N GLN A 101 19.64 -3.93 -44.32
CA GLN A 101 19.80 -2.68 -45.09
C GLN A 101 18.67 -2.48 -46.11
N ASP A 102 18.43 -3.48 -46.96
CA ASP A 102 17.49 -3.42 -48.10
C ASP A 102 16.16 -4.13 -47.85
N SER A 103 15.92 -4.63 -46.63
CA SER A 103 14.72 -5.40 -46.28
C SER A 103 13.84 -4.63 -45.29
N PRO A 104 12.51 -4.75 -45.31
CA PRO A 104 11.63 -4.16 -44.30
C PRO A 104 12.01 -4.63 -42.88
N THR A 105 11.62 -3.85 -41.86
CA THR A 105 11.80 -4.28 -40.47
C THR A 105 10.91 -5.49 -40.20
N VAL A 106 11.49 -6.53 -39.63
CA VAL A 106 10.78 -7.72 -39.15
C VAL A 106 10.69 -7.63 -37.64
N ASP A 107 9.50 -7.31 -37.13
CA ASP A 107 9.19 -7.22 -35.70
C ASP A 107 8.36 -8.43 -35.27
N LYS A 108 8.92 -9.29 -34.41
CA LYS A 108 8.20 -10.42 -33.80
C LYS A 108 7.73 -10.13 -32.38
N CYS A 109 8.10 -8.99 -31.81
CA CYS A 109 7.61 -8.55 -30.52
C CYS A 109 6.15 -8.06 -30.62
N ASN A 110 5.78 -7.45 -31.75
CA ASN A 110 4.43 -6.95 -32.04
C ASN A 110 3.86 -6.11 -30.87
N ASP A 111 4.73 -5.33 -30.23
CA ASP A 111 4.36 -4.45 -29.13
C ASP A 111 4.70 -2.99 -29.47
N ARG A 112 4.74 -2.12 -28.47
CA ARG A 112 4.99 -0.69 -28.66
C ARG A 112 6.45 -0.31 -28.95
N LYS A 113 7.39 -1.27 -28.96
CA LYS A 113 8.80 -0.98 -29.23
C LYS A 113 9.02 -0.67 -30.70
N GLN A 114 9.95 0.24 -30.97
CA GLN A 114 10.19 0.72 -32.33
C GLN A 114 11.69 0.77 -32.59
N LEU A 115 12.12 0.08 -33.65
CA LEU A 115 13.46 0.23 -34.17
C LEU A 115 13.48 1.46 -35.08
N LEU A 116 14.27 2.47 -34.69
CA LEU A 116 14.35 3.75 -35.39
C LEU A 116 15.78 4.00 -35.89
N ASN A 117 15.86 4.61 -37.07
CA ASN A 117 17.09 5.04 -37.72
C ASN A 117 16.81 6.36 -38.46
N ALA A 118 17.51 7.44 -38.12
CA ALA A 118 17.52 8.62 -38.97
C ALA A 118 18.58 8.45 -40.06
N THR A 119 18.33 9.00 -41.25
CA THR A 119 19.29 8.95 -42.36
C THR A 119 20.62 9.58 -41.92
N GLY A 120 21.69 8.80 -41.93
CA GLY A 120 23.01 9.25 -41.45
C GLY A 120 23.20 9.21 -39.92
N SER A 121 22.26 8.66 -39.14
CA SER A 121 22.42 8.40 -37.71
C SER A 121 22.63 6.92 -37.41
N THR A 122 22.99 6.63 -36.15
CA THR A 122 22.99 5.27 -35.59
C THR A 122 21.57 4.74 -35.45
N SER A 123 21.43 3.42 -35.47
CA SER A 123 20.15 2.76 -35.16
C SER A 123 19.96 2.63 -33.65
N TYR A 124 18.73 2.81 -33.19
CA TYR A 124 18.38 2.64 -31.79
C TYR A 124 16.98 2.04 -31.63
N LEU A 125 16.81 1.30 -30.54
CA LEU A 125 15.52 0.77 -30.13
C LEU A 125 14.86 1.74 -29.14
N ARG A 126 13.71 2.28 -29.51
CA ARG A 126 12.86 3.08 -28.62
C ARG A 126 11.88 2.16 -27.89
N VAL A 127 11.86 2.26 -26.56
CA VAL A 127 10.86 1.62 -25.69
C VAL A 127 10.05 2.73 -25.04
N PRO A 128 8.86 3.07 -25.58
CA PRO A 128 8.05 4.17 -25.05
C PRO A 128 7.25 3.74 -23.81
N HIS A 129 6.99 4.60 -22.83
CA HIS A 129 6.19 4.30 -21.64
C HIS A 129 6.61 3.04 -20.87
N VAL A 130 7.89 2.96 -20.49
CA VAL A 130 8.50 1.79 -19.85
C VAL A 130 7.69 1.29 -18.65
N SER A 131 7.43 -0.01 -18.64
CA SER A 131 6.65 -0.71 -17.61
C SER A 131 7.48 -1.80 -16.93
N LEU A 132 6.90 -2.46 -15.91
CA LEU A 132 7.54 -3.61 -15.25
C LEU A 132 7.79 -4.79 -16.20
N ASP A 133 6.93 -4.95 -17.22
CA ASP A 133 7.03 -6.02 -18.21
C ASP A 133 8.14 -5.78 -19.25
N ASP A 134 8.72 -4.59 -19.28
CA ASP A 134 9.87 -4.26 -20.14
C ASP A 134 11.22 -4.47 -19.46
N VAL A 135 11.23 -4.84 -18.17
CA VAL A 135 12.45 -5.16 -17.43
C VAL A 135 13.04 -6.45 -17.99
N GLY A 136 14.33 -6.42 -18.32
CA GLY A 136 15.01 -7.55 -18.91
C GLY A 136 16.29 -7.19 -19.64
N ILE A 137 16.75 -8.12 -20.45
CA ILE A 137 18.00 -8.04 -21.19
C ILE A 137 17.70 -7.78 -22.65
N TYR A 138 18.21 -6.66 -23.17
CA TYR A 138 18.11 -6.28 -24.57
C TYR A 138 19.49 -6.44 -25.19
N THR A 139 19.63 -7.38 -26.11
CA THR A 139 20.90 -7.63 -26.80
C THR A 139 20.78 -7.13 -28.22
N CYS A 140 21.58 -6.14 -28.58
CA CYS A 140 21.77 -5.74 -29.97
C CYS A 140 22.99 -6.43 -30.57
N GLU A 141 22.85 -6.95 -31.78
CA GLU A 141 23.92 -7.44 -32.63
C GLU A 141 23.83 -6.69 -33.97
N SER A 142 24.88 -5.96 -34.34
CA SER A 142 24.96 -5.25 -35.62
C SER A 142 26.20 -5.62 -36.40
N ALA A 143 26.07 -5.68 -37.72
CA ALA A 143 27.20 -5.86 -38.63
C ALA A 143 27.26 -4.72 -39.63
N PHE A 144 28.47 -4.29 -39.96
CA PHE A 144 28.76 -3.18 -40.87
C PHE A 144 30.00 -3.50 -41.68
N ASN A 145 30.25 -2.74 -42.75
CA ASN A 145 31.45 -2.94 -43.55
C ASN A 145 32.71 -2.63 -42.70
N GLY A 146 33.42 -3.66 -42.26
CA GLY A 146 34.59 -3.55 -41.37
C GLY A 146 34.47 -4.27 -40.02
N GLY A 147 33.29 -4.81 -39.65
CA GLY A 147 33.17 -5.60 -38.43
C GLY A 147 31.74 -5.80 -37.93
N ASN A 148 31.64 -6.23 -36.66
CA ASN A 148 30.39 -6.41 -35.95
C ASN A 148 30.51 -5.87 -34.52
N ASN A 149 29.37 -5.47 -33.95
CA ASN A 149 29.25 -5.01 -32.58
C ASN A 149 28.14 -5.80 -31.88
N LYS A 150 28.31 -6.00 -30.58
CA LYS A 150 27.27 -6.54 -29.71
C LYS A 150 27.15 -5.69 -28.46
N HIS A 151 25.95 -5.19 -28.20
CA HIS A 151 25.64 -4.42 -27.00
C HIS A 151 24.58 -5.17 -26.20
N VAL A 152 24.79 -5.31 -24.90
CA VAL A 152 23.86 -5.96 -23.97
C VAL A 152 23.42 -4.90 -22.96
N PHE A 153 22.15 -4.58 -22.96
CA PHE A 153 21.54 -3.65 -22.03
C PHE A 153 20.75 -4.43 -20.98
N ASN A 154 21.13 -4.28 -19.71
CA ASN A 154 20.33 -4.72 -18.58
C ASN A 154 19.40 -3.57 -18.19
N VAL A 155 18.14 -3.64 -18.64
CA VAL A 155 17.15 -2.58 -18.44
C VAL A 155 16.36 -2.87 -17.18
N THR A 156 16.40 -1.90 -16.26
CA THR A 156 15.68 -1.90 -15.00
C THR A 156 14.83 -0.64 -14.88
N VAL A 157 13.88 -0.65 -13.95
CA VAL A 157 13.01 0.51 -13.70
C VAL A 157 13.27 1.10 -12.32
N THR A 158 13.08 2.42 -12.21
CA THR A 158 13.08 3.15 -10.96
C THR A 158 11.73 3.81 -10.68
N VAL A 159 11.28 3.72 -9.44
CA VAL A 159 10.03 4.28 -8.91
C VAL A 159 10.34 4.93 -7.56
N PRO A 160 10.08 6.23 -7.39
CA PRO A 160 10.34 6.90 -6.11
C PRO A 160 9.46 6.31 -5.01
N PRO A 161 10.01 6.03 -3.82
CA PRO A 161 9.20 5.64 -2.67
C PRO A 161 8.41 6.82 -2.11
N GLU A 162 7.36 6.53 -1.35
CA GLU A 162 6.63 7.52 -0.54
C GLU A 162 7.30 7.65 0.84
N PRO A 163 7.91 8.80 1.17
CA PRO A 163 8.67 8.98 2.39
C PRO A 163 7.76 9.46 3.54
N SER A 164 7.93 8.88 4.74
CA SER A 164 7.24 9.32 5.96
C SER A 164 8.10 9.06 7.21
N ALA A 165 7.93 9.87 8.25
CA ALA A 165 8.62 9.70 9.53
C ALA A 165 7.76 10.18 10.70
N TRP A 166 7.80 9.48 11.83
CA TRP A 166 7.05 9.83 13.03
C TRP A 166 7.66 9.25 14.31
N LEU A 167 7.23 9.77 15.45
CA LEU A 167 7.52 9.23 16.78
C LEU A 167 6.30 8.46 17.30
N GLU A 168 6.54 7.31 17.92
CA GLU A 168 5.53 6.49 18.59
C GLU A 168 6.07 5.89 19.89
N HIS A 169 5.17 5.54 20.81
CA HIS A 169 5.54 4.81 22.03
C HIS A 169 5.37 3.31 21.82
N ARG A 170 6.44 2.53 22.02
CA ARG A 170 6.41 1.06 22.08
C ARG A 170 6.91 0.61 23.45
N SER A 171 6.07 -0.10 24.21
CA SER A 171 6.44 -0.69 25.51
C SER A 171 7.13 0.30 26.47
N ASN A 172 6.54 1.49 26.65
CA ASN A 172 7.06 2.60 27.46
C ASN A 172 8.37 3.24 26.98
N LYS A 173 8.86 2.88 25.79
CA LYS A 173 9.98 3.57 25.14
C LYS A 173 9.47 4.38 23.96
N MET A 174 10.10 5.52 23.72
CA MET A 174 9.85 6.28 22.51
C MET A 174 10.67 5.70 21.35
N VAL A 175 10.03 5.50 20.21
CA VAL A 175 10.62 4.92 19.01
C VAL A 175 10.37 5.88 17.86
N ALA A 176 11.45 6.24 17.17
CA ALA A 176 11.37 6.96 15.91
C ALA A 176 11.26 5.97 14.76
N VAL A 177 10.31 6.19 13.87
CA VAL A 177 10.08 5.34 12.71
C VAL A 177 10.23 6.20 11.47
N CYS A 178 10.99 5.71 10.51
CA CYS A 178 11.11 6.30 9.20
C CYS A 178 10.83 5.24 8.14
N ARG A 179 9.98 5.57 7.19
CA ARG A 179 9.41 4.62 6.23
C ARG A 179 9.51 5.19 4.82
N ALA A 180 10.00 4.35 3.91
CA ALA A 180 10.01 4.59 2.48
C ALA A 180 9.13 3.52 1.84
N GLU A 181 7.89 3.86 1.50
CA GLU A 181 6.92 2.90 0.97
C GLU A 181 7.03 2.72 -0.54
N ARG A 182 6.87 1.48 -1.00
CA ARG A 182 6.67 1.12 -2.42
C ARG A 182 7.71 1.72 -3.38
N GLY A 183 8.98 1.75 -2.98
CA GLY A 183 10.09 2.14 -3.84
C GLY A 183 10.56 1.01 -4.74
N LYS A 184 11.22 1.37 -5.85
CA LYS A 184 11.99 0.42 -6.66
C LYS A 184 13.19 1.14 -7.27
N PRO A 185 14.45 0.71 -7.05
CA PRO A 185 14.86 -0.31 -6.09
C PRO A 185 14.57 0.10 -4.63
N ALA A 186 14.95 -0.73 -3.66
CA ALA A 186 14.81 -0.38 -2.25
C ALA A 186 15.54 0.94 -1.94
N ALA A 187 14.89 1.81 -1.19
CA ALA A 187 15.51 3.04 -0.70
C ALA A 187 16.45 2.74 0.47
N ASN A 188 17.43 3.61 0.68
CA ASN A 188 18.31 3.53 1.83
C ASN A 188 17.91 4.60 2.86
N ILE A 189 17.78 4.20 4.11
CA ILE A 189 17.34 5.05 5.23
C ILE A 189 18.50 5.20 6.20
N SER A 190 18.86 6.43 6.53
CA SER A 190 19.87 6.76 7.54
C SER A 190 19.32 7.78 8.53
N TRP A 191 19.81 7.74 9.75
CA TRP A 191 19.48 8.69 10.80
C TRP A 191 20.64 9.65 11.04
N SER A 192 20.36 10.88 11.50
CA SER A 192 21.37 11.83 11.97
C SER A 192 21.96 11.48 13.34
N PHE A 193 21.50 10.39 13.95
CA PHE A 193 21.88 9.95 15.29
C PHE A 193 22.78 8.71 15.20
N ASP A 194 24.06 8.87 15.52
CA ASP A 194 25.08 7.83 15.29
C ASP A 194 25.25 6.85 16.47
N THR A 195 24.57 7.08 17.60
CA THR A 195 24.86 6.36 18.86
C THR A 195 24.07 5.07 19.06
N VAL A 196 22.99 4.87 18.30
CA VAL A 196 22.11 3.69 18.43
C VAL A 196 21.92 3.05 17.07
N SER A 197 22.08 1.73 17.00
CA SER A 197 21.84 0.97 15.78
C SER A 197 20.34 0.88 15.50
N PRO A 198 19.85 1.40 14.35
CA PRO A 198 18.45 1.25 13.99
C PRO A 198 18.14 -0.20 13.58
N SER A 199 16.92 -0.66 13.82
CA SER A 199 16.39 -1.84 13.13
C SER A 199 15.92 -1.43 11.74
N VAL A 200 16.11 -2.32 10.76
CA VAL A 200 15.69 -2.10 9.37
C VAL A 200 14.94 -3.33 8.88
N ASP A 201 13.68 -3.12 8.50
CA ASP A 201 12.78 -4.14 8.01
C ASP A 201 12.45 -3.88 6.54
N TYR A 202 12.42 -4.97 5.75
CA TYR A 202 12.08 -4.96 4.35
C TYR A 202 10.73 -5.67 4.14
N HIS A 203 9.79 -4.96 3.53
CA HIS A 203 8.51 -5.53 3.11
C HIS A 203 8.44 -5.52 1.60
N ASP A 204 8.61 -6.69 1.00
CA ASP A 204 8.38 -6.88 -0.44
C ASP A 204 6.88 -7.06 -0.69
N THR A 205 6.40 -6.43 -1.74
CA THR A 205 5.01 -6.57 -2.20
C THR A 205 5.01 -7.45 -3.45
N SER A 206 3.98 -8.27 -3.66
CA SER A 206 3.93 -9.24 -4.76
C SER A 206 4.07 -8.64 -6.17
N ASP A 207 3.88 -7.33 -6.30
CA ASP A 207 4.07 -6.51 -7.50
C ASP A 207 5.53 -6.05 -7.72
N GLY A 208 6.46 -6.44 -6.84
CA GLY A 208 7.91 -6.21 -6.95
C GLY A 208 8.37 -4.82 -6.47
N PHE A 209 7.55 -4.15 -5.68
CA PHE A 209 7.89 -2.90 -4.99
C PHE A 209 8.29 -3.19 -3.54
N ILE A 210 9.29 -2.45 -3.07
CA ILE A 210 9.90 -2.70 -1.76
C ILE A 210 9.58 -1.51 -0.85
N SER A 211 9.04 -1.81 0.32
CA SER A 211 8.91 -0.84 1.40
C SER A 211 9.98 -1.08 2.45
N VAL A 212 10.71 -0.03 2.83
CA VAL A 212 11.76 -0.09 3.85
C VAL A 212 11.30 0.68 5.08
N VAL A 213 11.37 0.06 6.25
CA VAL A 213 11.02 0.69 7.53
C VAL A 213 12.25 0.63 8.42
N SER A 214 12.72 1.79 8.87
CA SER A 214 13.76 1.88 9.88
C SER A 214 13.17 2.37 11.20
N SER A 215 13.44 1.65 12.29
CA SER A 215 13.02 2.04 13.63
C SER A 215 14.23 2.27 14.54
N LEU A 216 14.18 3.33 15.35
CA LEU A 216 15.23 3.72 16.29
C LEU A 216 14.62 3.90 17.68
N GLU A 217 15.04 3.08 18.65
CA GLU A 217 14.67 3.27 20.06
C GLU A 217 15.43 4.47 20.63
N LEU A 218 14.71 5.42 21.22
CA LEU A 218 15.28 6.62 21.84
C LEU A 218 15.39 6.43 23.35
N ALA A 219 16.54 6.79 23.92
CA ALA A 219 16.72 6.87 25.37
C ALA A 219 16.04 8.13 25.94
N GLU A 220 15.71 8.12 27.23
CA GLU A 220 14.96 9.21 27.90
C GLU A 220 15.67 10.58 27.85
N ASP A 221 17.00 10.60 27.72
CA ASP A 221 17.86 11.78 27.65
C ASP A 221 18.23 12.20 26.21
N THR A 222 17.65 11.55 25.21
CA THR A 222 17.97 11.81 23.80
C THR A 222 17.40 13.16 23.38
N ASN A 223 18.23 14.05 22.81
CA ASN A 223 17.75 15.31 22.25
C ASN A 223 16.99 15.06 20.93
N ILE A 224 15.67 15.04 21.02
CA ILE A 224 14.73 14.78 19.92
C ILE A 224 14.80 15.88 18.85
N GLU A 225 15.20 17.11 19.20
CA GLU A 225 15.19 18.27 18.29
C GLU A 225 16.18 18.12 17.11
N ASN A 226 17.21 17.28 17.27
CA ASN A 226 18.22 17.02 16.24
C ASN A 226 17.99 15.70 15.48
N LEU A 227 16.89 15.01 15.77
CA LEU A 227 16.58 13.73 15.14
C LEU A 227 16.03 13.93 13.73
N ILE A 228 16.79 13.45 12.75
CA ILE A 228 16.48 13.61 11.34
C ILE A 228 16.63 12.24 10.67
N CYS A 229 15.63 11.88 9.89
CA CYS A 229 15.71 10.77 8.96
C CYS A 229 16.07 11.28 7.57
N VAL A 230 17.02 10.60 6.91
CA VAL A 230 17.40 10.87 5.52
C VAL A 230 17.12 9.62 4.69
N ILE A 231 16.24 9.76 3.71
CA ILE A 231 15.91 8.69 2.75
C ILE A 231 16.59 9.01 1.43
N THR A 232 17.39 8.08 0.93
CA THR A 232 18.10 8.18 -0.35
C THR A 232 17.58 7.12 -1.33
N HIS A 233 17.41 7.52 -2.58
CA HIS A 233 16.87 6.65 -3.61
C HIS A 233 17.43 7.06 -4.99
N PRO A 234 17.75 6.13 -5.90
CA PRO A 234 18.33 6.45 -7.22
C PRO A 234 17.49 7.38 -8.10
N TYR A 235 16.18 7.48 -7.83
CA TYR A 235 15.30 8.43 -8.51
C TYR A 235 15.60 9.89 -8.15
N TRP A 236 16.10 10.15 -6.94
CA TRP A 236 16.35 11.50 -6.44
C TRP A 236 17.83 11.86 -6.57
N VAL A 237 18.11 13.09 -7.00
CA VAL A 237 19.48 13.64 -7.00
C VAL A 237 19.96 13.90 -5.57
N LYS A 238 19.05 14.30 -4.68
CA LYS A 238 19.30 14.54 -3.25
C LYS A 238 18.30 13.76 -2.42
N GLY A 239 18.75 13.22 -1.29
CA GLY A 239 17.88 12.51 -0.35
C GLY A 239 16.78 13.41 0.21
N VAL A 240 15.67 12.79 0.60
CA VAL A 240 14.58 13.45 1.32
C VAL A 240 14.92 13.45 2.80
N VAL A 241 14.80 14.61 3.42
CA VAL A 241 15.11 14.84 4.84
C VAL A 241 13.80 15.04 5.57
N LEU A 242 13.56 14.23 6.61
CA LEU A 242 12.33 14.25 7.41
C LEU A 242 12.67 14.42 8.88
N VAL A 243 11.90 15.25 9.57
CA VAL A 243 11.92 15.37 11.03
C VAL A 243 10.73 14.57 11.58
N PRO A 244 10.95 13.53 12.40
CA PRO A 244 9.86 12.74 12.95
C PRO A 244 8.99 13.57 13.89
N GLU A 245 7.69 13.63 13.60
CA GLU A 245 6.71 14.27 14.50
C GLU A 245 5.98 13.23 15.35
N VAL A 246 5.57 13.61 16.56
CA VAL A 246 4.73 12.76 17.40
C VAL A 246 3.41 12.50 16.67
N LYS A 247 3.10 11.22 16.39
CA LYS A 247 1.82 10.85 15.80
C LYS A 247 0.69 11.33 16.72
N LYS A 248 -0.04 12.37 16.32
CA LYS A 248 -1.27 12.84 16.98
C LYS A 248 -2.46 11.90 16.68
N GLY A 249 -2.20 10.59 16.66
CA GLY A 249 -3.16 9.54 16.34
C GLY A 249 -3.96 9.15 17.59
N TYR A 250 -5.25 8.92 17.41
CA TYR A 250 -6.24 8.50 18.41
C TYR A 250 -6.87 9.61 19.26
N PHE A 251 -6.11 10.58 19.79
CA PHE A 251 -6.70 11.66 20.60
C PHE A 251 -7.75 12.48 19.84
N PHE A 252 -7.47 12.83 18.57
CA PHE A 252 -8.40 13.65 17.77
C PHE A 252 -9.71 12.91 17.45
N TRP A 253 -9.64 11.61 17.15
CA TRP A 253 -10.82 10.77 16.94
C TRP A 253 -11.61 10.54 18.25
N LEU A 254 -10.92 10.40 19.38
CA LEU A 254 -11.55 10.36 20.71
C LEU A 254 -12.36 11.62 20.99
N PHE A 255 -11.81 12.82 20.72
CA PHE A 255 -12.53 14.08 20.91
C PHE A 255 -13.77 14.20 20.00
N ILE A 256 -13.69 13.72 18.75
CA ILE A 256 -14.84 13.66 17.85
C ILE A 256 -15.92 12.71 18.40
N CYS A 257 -15.55 11.50 18.82
CA CYS A 257 -16.48 10.54 19.41
C CYS A 257 -17.13 11.06 20.69
N ILE A 258 -16.35 11.68 21.58
CA ILE A 258 -16.85 12.30 22.82
C ILE A 258 -17.82 13.45 22.48
N GLY A 259 -17.46 14.30 21.51
CA GLY A 259 -18.33 15.39 21.04
C GLY A 259 -19.67 14.89 20.51
N VAL A 260 -19.68 13.81 19.73
CA VAL A 260 -20.91 13.18 19.22
C VAL A 260 -21.76 12.64 20.37
N ILE A 261 -21.15 11.95 21.34
CA ILE A 261 -21.87 11.39 22.51
C ILE A 261 -22.51 12.51 23.34
N VAL A 262 -21.77 13.58 23.63
CA VAL A 262 -22.28 14.74 24.37
C VAL A 262 -23.42 15.42 23.61
N GLY A 263 -23.28 15.58 22.29
CA GLY A 263 -24.34 16.12 21.44
C GLY A 263 -25.64 15.32 21.51
N VAL A 264 -25.56 13.99 21.45
CA VAL A 264 -26.74 13.11 21.58
C VAL A 264 -27.39 13.25 22.95
N ILE A 265 -26.61 13.31 24.02
CA ILE A 265 -27.13 13.47 25.39
C ILE A 265 -27.88 14.79 25.53
N LEU A 266 -27.36 15.89 24.97
CA LEU A 266 -28.01 17.20 25.01
C LEU A 266 -29.33 17.20 24.24
N VAL A 267 -29.40 16.55 23.08
CA VAL A 267 -30.65 16.42 22.30
C VAL A 267 -31.70 15.62 23.07
N VAL A 268 -31.29 14.51 23.68
CA VAL A 268 -32.18 13.67 24.50
C VAL A 268 -32.68 14.45 25.73
N PHE A 269 -31.80 15.17 26.41
CA PHE A 269 -32.17 16.01 27.55
C PHE A 269 -33.15 17.12 27.15
N ALA A 270 -32.88 17.81 26.03
CA ALA A 270 -33.79 18.82 25.49
C ALA A 270 -35.17 18.23 25.16
N PHE A 271 -35.22 17.02 24.59
CA PHE A 271 -36.47 16.30 24.34
C PHE A 271 -37.23 15.99 25.64
N PHE A 272 -36.54 15.53 26.69
CA PHE A 272 -37.17 15.29 28.00
C PHE A 272 -37.70 16.58 28.64
N VAL A 273 -36.95 17.68 28.56
CA VAL A 273 -37.38 19.00 29.06
C VAL A 273 -38.59 19.50 28.28
N GLN A 274 -38.56 19.42 26.94
CA GLN A 274 -39.71 19.79 26.10
C GLN A 274 -40.94 18.94 26.41
N ARG A 275 -40.77 17.62 26.60
CA ARG A 275 -41.85 16.71 26.98
C ARG A 275 -42.42 17.06 28.36
N LYS A 276 -41.57 17.41 29.33
CA LYS A 276 -42.00 17.87 30.66
C LYS A 276 -42.77 19.19 30.57
N ILE A 277 -42.29 20.17 29.80
CA ILE A 277 -42.98 21.46 29.57
C ILE A 277 -44.34 21.25 28.89
N MET A 278 -44.43 20.37 27.88
CA MET A 278 -45.69 20.03 27.21
C MET A 278 -46.70 19.39 28.16
N LEU A 279 -46.25 18.52 29.07
CA LEU A 279 -47.09 17.90 30.10
C LEU A 279 -47.56 18.93 31.14
N THR A 280 -46.70 19.86 31.56
CA THR A 280 -47.09 20.94 32.49
C THR A 280 -48.05 21.95 31.85
N ARG A 281 -47.89 22.27 30.55
CA ARG A 281 -48.85 23.11 29.82
C ARG A 281 -50.25 22.50 29.75
N ARG A 282 -50.35 21.17 29.62
CA ARG A 282 -51.64 20.45 29.58
C ARG A 282 -52.38 20.48 30.92
N ALA A 283 -51.67 20.63 32.04
CA ALA A 283 -52.28 20.83 33.36
C ALA A 283 -52.85 22.26 33.53
N ASN A 284 -52.19 23.27 32.97
CA ASN A 284 -52.64 24.67 33.08
C ASN A 284 -53.76 25.05 32.09
N THR A 285 -54.14 24.17 31.15
CA THR A 285 -55.17 24.45 30.15
C THR A 285 -56.59 24.09 30.63
N CYS A 286 -56.75 23.46 31.80
CA CYS A 286 -58.08 23.21 32.39
C CYS A 286 -58.68 24.42 33.12
N ASP A 287 -57.88 25.41 33.51
CA ASP A 287 -58.38 26.55 34.29
C ASP A 287 -58.86 27.73 33.44
N THR A 288 -58.78 27.65 32.11
CA THR A 288 -59.25 28.71 31.19
C THR A 288 -60.43 28.22 30.35
N SER A 289 -61.46 27.66 30.98
CA SER A 289 -62.78 27.50 30.35
C SER A 289 -63.85 28.24 31.16
N LEU A 290 -63.81 29.56 31.02
CA LEU A 290 -64.85 30.47 31.45
C LEU A 290 -66.14 30.21 30.63
N SER A 291 -67.11 29.52 31.24
CA SER A 291 -68.54 29.61 30.88
C SER A 291 -69.23 30.41 32.01
N LYS A 292 -69.27 31.75 31.93
CA LYS A 292 -70.37 32.58 31.39
C LYS A 292 -71.56 32.80 32.39
N PHE A 293 -71.44 33.88 33.19
CA PHE A 293 -72.46 34.77 33.86
C PHE A 293 -73.34 34.26 35.05
N PRO A 294 -73.93 35.14 35.91
CA PRO A 294 -73.30 36.15 36.79
C PRO A 294 -73.86 36.19 38.26
N SER A 295 -73.05 36.75 39.17
CA SER A 295 -73.37 37.47 40.43
C SER A 295 -74.55 37.06 41.35
N THR A 296 -74.25 36.59 42.56
CA THR A 296 -74.82 37.03 43.87
C THR A 296 -74.03 36.31 44.98
N GLU A 297 -73.21 37.00 45.75
CA GLU A 297 -73.52 37.59 47.07
C GLU A 297 -74.08 36.57 48.10
N TYR A 298 -73.38 36.54 49.24
CA TYR A 298 -73.81 36.11 50.58
C TYR A 298 -73.71 34.64 51.04
N VAL A 299 -73.13 34.51 52.25
CA VAL A 299 -73.45 33.52 53.32
C VAL A 299 -72.93 32.09 53.05
N GLU A 300 -72.39 31.29 53.96
CA GLU A 300 -71.92 31.32 55.35
C GLU A 300 -71.33 29.90 55.57
N GLU A 301 -70.46 29.75 56.57
CA GLU A 301 -69.77 28.52 56.95
C GLU A 301 -70.70 27.30 57.10
N VAL A 302 -70.26 26.10 56.68
CA VAL A 302 -70.57 24.86 57.41
C VAL A 302 -69.47 23.82 57.20
N GLU A 303 -68.83 23.37 58.29
CA GLU A 303 -67.97 22.19 58.33
C GLU A 303 -68.80 20.90 58.13
N PRO A 304 -68.34 19.89 57.37
CA PRO A 304 -69.05 18.62 57.28
C PRO A 304 -68.81 17.77 58.54
N TYR A 305 -69.86 17.62 59.35
CA TYR A 305 -69.95 16.65 60.44
C TYR A 305 -69.76 15.21 59.95
N ALA A 306 -68.99 14.44 60.72
CA ALA A 306 -68.86 12.99 60.59
C ALA A 306 -70.22 12.31 60.86
N SER A 307 -70.72 11.52 59.89
CA SER A 307 -71.86 10.63 60.12
C SER A 307 -71.36 9.20 60.32
N TYR A 308 -71.66 8.63 61.50
CA TYR A 308 -71.37 7.25 61.84
C TYR A 308 -72.50 6.36 61.33
N VAL A 309 -72.19 5.36 60.51
CA VAL A 309 -73.16 4.33 60.12
C VAL A 309 -73.15 3.21 61.15
N GLN A 310 -74.30 3.04 61.81
CA GLN A 310 -74.59 2.00 62.79
C GLN A 310 -74.65 0.63 62.11
N ARG A 311 -73.74 -0.29 62.48
CA ARG A 311 -73.88 -1.72 62.13
C ARG A 311 -74.90 -2.36 63.06
N VAL A 312 -76.04 -2.76 62.52
CA VAL A 312 -77.02 -3.59 63.24
C VAL A 312 -76.69 -5.05 62.94
N ASN A 313 -76.27 -5.80 63.95
CA ASN A 313 -76.15 -7.26 63.88
C ASN A 313 -77.56 -7.86 63.96
N SER A 314 -78.04 -8.43 62.86
CA SER A 314 -79.18 -9.35 62.90
C SER A 314 -78.68 -10.71 63.38
N ILE A 315 -78.80 -10.99 64.68
CA ILE A 315 -78.63 -12.33 65.20
C ILE A 315 -80.03 -12.98 65.25
N TYR A 316 -80.15 -14.13 64.57
CA TYR A 316 -81.23 -15.13 64.52
C TYR A 316 -82.38 -14.94 63.52
N ASN A 317 -82.29 -15.68 62.41
CA ASN A 317 -83.21 -16.80 62.16
C ASN A 317 -82.46 -17.94 61.48
#